data_AF-A0A7Y9J6X7-F1
#
_entry.id   AF-A0A7Y9J6X7-F1
#
_cell.length_a   1.000
_cell.length_b   1.000
_cell.length_c   1.000
_cell.angle_alpha   90.00
_cell.angle_beta   90.00
_cell.angle_gamma   90.00
#
_symmetry.space_group_name_H-M   'P 1'
#
loop_
_entity.id
_entity.type
_entity.pdbx_description
1 polymer ?
#
loop_
_entity_poly.entity_id
_entity_poly.type
_entity_poly.pdbx_seq_one_letter_code
_entity_poly.pdbx_strand_id
1 'polypeptide(L)'
;MTTTVTATTRYGLTPAPGGLALVQDVVNSRAAGRPREPDLLGSGLDVAQGWLAGLVEEWASATVTPTPDLPALREPDLPRLRALRDDVTQVLRRDGTPASLGDGATVLLARGEDGQVSLSLVGGPVGWLVGAVVGEVLRARTARVATTGPGPSPG
;
A
#
# COMPACT_ATOMS: atom_id res chain seq x y z
N MET A 1 5.85 -15.89 18.63
CA MET A 1 5.92 -14.60 17.93
C MET A 1 6.59 -14.87 16.60
N THR A 2 5.78 -15.10 15.55
CA THR A 2 6.32 -15.23 14.19
C THR A 2 6.60 -13.81 13.74
N THR A 3 7.87 -13.39 13.72
CA THR A 3 8.25 -12.09 13.16
C THR A 3 7.94 -12.13 11.68
N THR A 4 6.82 -11.53 11.30
CA THR A 4 6.48 -11.36 9.90
C THR A 4 7.49 -10.40 9.28
N VAL A 5 8.18 -10.86 8.23
CA VAL A 5 9.19 -10.05 7.52
C VAL A 5 8.50 -9.38 6.34
N THR A 6 8.34 -8.07 6.40
CA THR A 6 7.91 -7.25 5.27
C THR A 6 8.99 -7.10 4.19
N ALA A 7 8.56 -6.72 2.99
CA ALA A 7 9.45 -6.65 1.83
C ALA A 7 10.54 -5.56 1.98
N THR A 8 10.32 -4.58 2.84
CA THR A 8 11.25 -3.49 3.13
C THR A 8 12.25 -3.88 4.21
N THR A 9 11.79 -4.56 5.25
CA THR A 9 12.63 -4.95 6.40
C THR A 9 13.69 -5.98 6.02
N ARG A 10 13.40 -6.88 5.05
CA ARG A 10 14.41 -7.80 4.48
C ARG A 10 15.61 -7.10 3.83
N TYR A 11 15.46 -5.83 3.45
CA TYR A 11 16.55 -5.03 2.89
C TYR A 11 17.30 -4.19 3.93
N GLY A 12 16.93 -4.27 5.21
CA GLY A 12 17.48 -3.40 6.25
C GLY A 12 17.13 -1.92 6.05
N LEU A 13 16.09 -1.62 5.26
CA LEU A 13 15.62 -0.27 5.04
C LEU A 13 14.67 0.15 6.16
N THR A 14 14.70 1.44 6.50
CA THR A 14 13.70 2.03 7.40
C THR A 14 12.35 2.10 6.67
N PRO A 15 11.27 1.57 7.28
CA PRO A 15 9.92 1.75 6.73
C PRO A 15 9.53 3.23 6.66
N ALA A 16 8.81 3.59 5.60
CA ALA A 16 8.19 4.89 5.46
C ALA A 16 7.17 5.11 6.60
N PRO A 17 6.94 6.36 7.02
CA PRO A 17 6.07 6.63 8.16
C PRO A 17 4.60 6.33 7.84
N GLY A 18 3.90 5.77 8.83
CA GLY A 18 2.46 5.49 8.76
C GLY A 18 2.10 4.55 7.61
N GLY A 19 0.94 4.78 6.99
CA GLY A 19 0.44 3.94 5.89
C GLY A 19 1.31 3.94 4.63
N LEU A 20 2.23 4.90 4.45
CA LEU A 20 3.16 4.88 3.32
C LEU A 20 4.16 3.72 3.37
N ALA A 21 4.35 3.09 4.52
CA ALA A 21 5.09 1.83 4.64
C ALA A 21 4.55 0.78 3.66
N LEU A 22 3.21 0.72 3.49
CA LEU A 22 2.57 -0.22 2.56
C LEU A 22 2.98 0.03 1.11
N VAL A 23 3.02 1.30 0.68
CA VAL A 23 3.40 1.68 -0.69
C VAL A 23 4.86 1.31 -0.96
N GLN A 24 5.74 1.57 0.00
CA GLN A 24 7.15 1.18 -0.08
C GLN A 24 7.28 -0.35 -0.17
N ASP A 25 6.51 -1.09 0.62
CA ASP A 25 6.57 -2.56 0.65
C ASP A 25 6.12 -3.20 -0.67
N VAL A 26 5.08 -2.64 -1.31
CA VAL A 26 4.66 -3.07 -2.66
C VAL A 26 5.81 -2.95 -3.65
N VAL A 27 6.52 -1.82 -3.67
CA VAL A 27 7.67 -1.59 -4.56
C VAL A 27 8.81 -2.55 -4.22
N ASN A 28 9.08 -2.73 -2.92
CA ASN A 28 10.16 -3.58 -2.43
C ASN A 28 9.87 -5.08 -2.51
N SER A 29 8.66 -5.51 -2.89
CA SER A 29 8.37 -6.92 -3.18
C SER A 29 9.24 -7.47 -4.32
N ARG A 30 9.76 -6.59 -5.20
CA ARG A 30 10.67 -6.93 -6.29
C ARG A 30 12.02 -7.41 -5.76
N ALA A 31 12.64 -8.36 -6.46
CA ALA A 31 14.02 -8.74 -6.17
C ALA A 31 14.98 -7.52 -6.24
N ALA A 32 15.81 -7.34 -5.21
CA ALA A 32 16.81 -6.28 -5.00
C ALA A 32 17.91 -6.77 -4.02
N GLY A 33 18.89 -5.90 -3.69
CA GLY A 33 19.92 -6.18 -2.69
C GLY A 33 21.15 -6.97 -3.16
N ARG A 34 22.12 -7.13 -2.24
CA ARG A 34 23.34 -7.96 -2.35
C ARG A 34 23.63 -8.64 -0.99
N PRO A 35 23.51 -9.97 -0.87
CA PRO A 35 23.03 -10.93 -1.88
C PRO A 35 21.60 -10.62 -2.32
N ARG A 36 21.23 -11.09 -3.51
CA ARG A 36 19.96 -10.71 -4.14
C ARG A 36 18.82 -11.48 -3.50
N GLU A 37 17.92 -10.76 -2.86
CA GLU A 37 16.67 -11.30 -2.34
C GLU A 37 15.68 -11.62 -3.47
N PRO A 38 14.81 -12.63 -3.32
CA PRO A 38 13.89 -13.09 -4.36
C PRO A 38 12.75 -12.09 -4.66
N ASP A 39 12.06 -12.25 -5.79
CA ASP A 39 10.83 -11.50 -6.10
C ASP A 39 9.66 -12.18 -5.39
N LEU A 40 9.11 -11.56 -4.34
CA LEU A 40 8.06 -12.17 -3.53
C LEU A 40 6.79 -12.49 -4.34
N LEU A 41 6.51 -11.70 -5.38
CA LEU A 41 5.36 -11.91 -6.28
C LEU A 41 5.71 -12.85 -7.46
N GLY A 42 6.99 -13.19 -7.63
CA GLY A 42 7.48 -14.12 -8.64
C GLY A 42 7.90 -15.49 -8.07
N SER A 43 7.93 -15.64 -6.75
CA SER A 43 8.40 -16.84 -6.04
C SER A 43 7.30 -17.87 -5.72
N GLY A 44 6.08 -17.65 -6.20
CA GLY A 44 4.94 -18.57 -6.02
C GLY A 44 3.88 -18.04 -5.05
N LEU A 45 2.74 -18.73 -5.04
CA LEU A 45 1.54 -18.29 -4.33
C LEU A 45 1.73 -18.19 -2.80
N ASP A 46 2.37 -19.19 -2.19
CA ASP A 46 2.57 -19.24 -0.74
C ASP A 46 3.44 -18.08 -0.22
N VAL A 47 4.49 -17.75 -0.97
CA VAL A 47 5.38 -16.62 -0.65
C VAL A 47 4.63 -15.29 -0.76
N ALA A 48 3.86 -15.12 -1.83
CA ALA A 48 3.05 -13.92 -2.03
C ALA A 48 1.94 -13.78 -0.97
N GLN A 49 1.33 -14.89 -0.56
CA GLN A 49 0.29 -14.92 0.48
C GLN A 49 0.86 -14.54 1.85
N GLY A 50 2.01 -15.10 2.22
CA GLY A 50 2.68 -14.77 3.49
C GLY A 50 3.10 -13.30 3.53
N TRP A 51 3.64 -12.78 2.43
CA TRP A 51 3.96 -11.36 2.30
C TRP A 51 2.72 -10.47 2.44
N LEU A 52 1.63 -10.78 1.72
CA LEU A 52 0.41 -9.97 1.77
C LEU A 52 -0.21 -9.96 3.16
N ALA A 53 -0.27 -11.10 3.84
CA ALA A 53 -0.79 -11.18 5.21
C ALA A 53 0.00 -10.28 6.17
N GLY A 54 1.33 -10.32 6.08
CA GLY A 54 2.20 -9.45 6.86
C GLY A 54 2.04 -7.97 6.58
N LEU A 55 1.99 -7.62 5.30
CA LEU A 55 1.76 -6.26 4.85
C LEU A 55 0.44 -5.69 5.40
N VAL A 56 -0.62 -6.49 5.38
CA VAL A 56 -1.96 -6.08 5.84
C VAL A 56 -1.99 -5.89 7.35
N GLU A 57 -1.35 -6.79 8.12
CA GLU A 57 -1.20 -6.63 9.58
C GLU A 57 -0.41 -5.38 9.95
N GLU A 58 0.73 -5.14 9.31
CA GLU A 58 1.55 -3.95 9.58
C GLU A 58 0.82 -2.66 9.23
N TRP A 59 0.11 -2.63 8.09
CA TRP A 59 -0.69 -1.49 7.69
C TRP A 59 -1.81 -1.21 8.70
N ALA A 60 -2.57 -2.24 9.09
CA ALA A 60 -3.66 -2.10 10.06
C ALA A 60 -3.17 -1.57 11.41
N SER A 61 -2.01 -2.04 11.87
CA SER A 61 -1.35 -1.52 13.07
C SER A 61 -0.94 -0.05 12.91
N ALA A 62 -0.31 0.31 11.77
CA ALA A 62 0.17 1.65 11.50
C ALA A 62 -0.95 2.70 11.32
N THR A 63 -2.13 2.28 10.84
CA THR A 63 -3.29 3.16 10.64
C THR A 63 -4.34 3.05 11.75
N VAL A 64 -4.05 2.29 12.82
CA VAL A 64 -4.98 2.06 13.95
C VAL A 64 -6.36 1.59 13.45
N THR A 65 -6.36 0.69 12.48
CA THR A 65 -7.55 0.15 11.82
C THR A 65 -7.62 -1.36 12.07
N PRO A 66 -8.82 -1.97 12.15
CA PRO A 66 -8.93 -3.43 12.21
C PRO A 66 -8.28 -4.09 10.98
N THR A 67 -7.57 -5.20 11.19
CA THR A 67 -6.99 -5.99 10.10
C THR A 67 -8.09 -6.49 9.17
N PRO A 68 -8.07 -6.15 7.88
CA PRO A 68 -9.03 -6.64 6.90
C PRO A 68 -8.97 -8.16 6.76
N ASP A 69 -10.14 -8.79 6.75
CA ASP A 69 -10.28 -10.21 6.41
C ASP A 69 -10.32 -10.36 4.88
N LEU A 70 -9.17 -10.67 4.29
CA LEU A 70 -9.02 -10.81 2.84
C LEU A 70 -9.13 -12.28 2.42
N PRO A 71 -9.86 -12.59 1.33
CA PRO A 71 -9.79 -13.90 0.72
C PRO A 71 -8.35 -14.27 0.33
N ALA A 72 -8.01 -15.55 0.42
CA ALA A 72 -6.71 -16.06 -0.01
C ALA A 72 -6.42 -15.69 -1.48
N LEU A 73 -5.16 -15.38 -1.76
CA LEU A 73 -4.66 -15.17 -3.10
C LEU A 73 -4.87 -16.42 -3.95
N ARG A 74 -5.13 -16.19 -5.23
CA ARG A 74 -5.15 -17.23 -6.26
C ARG A 74 -4.08 -16.93 -7.31
N GLU A 75 -3.67 -17.95 -8.06
CA GLU A 75 -2.68 -17.80 -9.14
C GLU A 75 -2.95 -16.62 -10.10
N PRO A 76 -4.21 -16.33 -10.52
CA PRO A 76 -4.50 -15.17 -11.39
C PRO A 76 -4.26 -13.81 -10.73
N ASP A 77 -4.11 -13.74 -9.41
CA ASP A 77 -3.86 -12.49 -8.68
C ASP A 77 -2.39 -12.07 -8.78
N LEU A 78 -1.44 -13.02 -8.87
CA LEU A 78 0.00 -12.73 -8.96
C LEU A 78 0.40 -11.82 -10.14
N PRO A 79 -0.04 -12.05 -11.40
CA PRO A 79 0.26 -11.10 -12.48
C PRO A 79 -0.36 -9.73 -12.24
N ARG A 80 -1.52 -9.64 -11.58
CA ARG A 80 -2.19 -8.36 -11.28
C ARG A 80 -1.45 -7.58 -10.18
N LEU A 81 -0.96 -8.26 -9.15
CA LEU A 81 -0.11 -7.66 -8.12
C LEU A 81 1.21 -7.14 -8.69
N ARG A 82 1.81 -7.88 -9.64
CA ARG A 82 3.02 -7.43 -10.34
C ARG A 82 2.76 -6.19 -11.20
N ALA A 83 1.62 -6.16 -11.91
CA ALA A 83 1.21 -4.98 -12.67
C ALA A 83 1.00 -3.76 -11.75
N LEU A 84 0.30 -3.93 -10.62
CA LEU A 84 0.15 -2.86 -9.62
C LEU A 84 1.52 -2.34 -9.13
N ARG A 85 2.46 -3.23 -8.81
CA ARG A 85 3.81 -2.83 -8.41
C ARG A 85 4.51 -1.98 -9.46
N ASP A 86 4.41 -2.38 -10.72
CA ASP A 86 5.03 -1.67 -11.83
C ASP A 86 4.37 -0.30 -12.03
N ASP A 87 3.04 -0.20 -11.90
CA ASP A 87 2.28 1.06 -11.93
C ASP A 87 2.70 2.02 -10.80
N VAL A 88 2.77 1.52 -9.56
CA VAL A 88 3.25 2.31 -8.39
C VAL A 88 4.66 2.80 -8.63
N THR A 89 5.55 1.93 -9.09
CA THR A 89 6.94 2.28 -9.39
C THR A 89 7.01 3.38 -10.46
N GLN A 90 6.16 3.33 -11.47
CA GLN A 90 6.07 4.36 -12.50
C GLN A 90 5.56 5.68 -11.94
N VAL A 91 4.53 5.67 -11.09
CA VAL A 91 3.99 6.87 -10.42
C VAL A 91 5.06 7.55 -9.58
N LEU A 92 5.86 6.78 -8.83
CA LEU A 92 6.91 7.33 -7.98
C LEU A 92 8.10 7.90 -8.78
N ARG A 93 8.33 7.44 -10.01
CA ARG A 93 9.41 7.93 -10.88
C ARG A 93 9.04 9.17 -11.68
N ARG A 94 7.76 9.47 -11.87
CA ARG A 94 7.30 10.56 -12.73
C ARG A 94 7.00 11.81 -11.91
N ASP A 95 7.72 12.89 -12.22
CA ASP A 95 7.43 14.23 -11.72
C ASP A 95 6.24 14.85 -12.47
N GLY A 96 5.02 14.40 -12.17
CA GLY A 96 3.79 15.11 -12.54
C GLY A 96 3.04 14.61 -13.77
N THR A 97 3.43 13.51 -14.41
CA THR A 97 2.57 12.88 -15.44
C THR A 97 1.50 12.02 -14.77
N PRO A 98 0.23 12.11 -15.18
CA PRO A 98 -0.80 11.19 -14.72
C PRO A 98 -0.40 9.76 -15.07
N ALA A 99 -0.38 8.88 -14.07
CA ALA A 99 -0.24 7.46 -14.25
C ALA A 99 -1.37 6.78 -13.46
N SER A 100 -1.98 5.76 -14.06
CA SER A 100 -3.03 4.98 -13.40
C SER A 100 -2.39 4.15 -12.28
N LEU A 101 -3.07 4.05 -11.14
CA LEU A 101 -2.65 3.23 -10.00
C LEU A 101 -3.49 1.94 -9.97
N GLY A 102 -3.50 1.18 -11.07
CA GLY A 102 -4.32 -0.02 -11.22
C GLY A 102 -5.84 0.22 -11.23
N ASP A 103 -6.59 -0.84 -11.54
CA ASP A 103 -8.05 -0.85 -11.60
C ASP A 103 -8.65 -1.82 -10.56
N GLY A 104 -9.91 -1.59 -10.18
CA GLY A 104 -10.70 -2.55 -9.40
C GLY A 104 -10.67 -2.36 -7.89
N ALA A 105 -10.24 -1.20 -7.39
CA ALA A 105 -10.52 -0.80 -6.02
C ALA A 105 -12.00 -0.42 -5.87
N THR A 106 -12.68 -1.03 -4.90
CA THR A 106 -14.03 -0.65 -4.51
C THR A 106 -14.00 -0.06 -3.11
N VAL A 107 -14.68 1.08 -2.96
CA VAL A 107 -14.75 1.81 -1.71
C VAL A 107 -16.20 1.88 -1.26
N LEU A 108 -16.46 1.49 -0.01
CA LEU A 108 -17.74 1.69 0.66
C LEU A 108 -17.63 2.89 1.60
N LEU A 109 -18.60 3.79 1.48
CA LEU A 109 -18.74 4.95 2.36
C LEU A 109 -19.95 4.71 3.26
N ALA A 110 -19.72 4.76 4.57
CA ALA A 110 -20.78 4.72 5.56
C ALA A 110 -20.69 5.97 6.44
N ARG A 111 -21.85 6.49 6.82
CA ARG A 111 -21.94 7.58 7.80
C ARG A 111 -22.33 6.98 9.14
N GLY A 112 -21.47 7.16 10.14
CA GLY A 112 -21.73 6.80 11.53
C GLY A 112 -22.83 7.67 12.13
N GLU A 113 -23.40 7.20 13.22
CA GLU A 113 -24.43 7.93 13.99
C GLU A 113 -23.88 9.25 14.57
N ASP A 114 -22.57 9.31 14.81
CA ASP A 114 -21.81 10.50 15.20
C ASP A 114 -21.60 11.52 14.05
N GLY A 115 -22.14 11.22 12.87
CA GLY A 115 -22.00 12.04 11.68
C GLY A 115 -20.64 11.91 10.98
N GLN A 116 -19.71 11.09 11.49
CA GLN A 116 -18.43 10.82 10.85
C GLN A 116 -18.64 9.93 9.62
N VAL A 117 -17.83 10.14 8.58
CA VAL A 117 -17.83 9.28 7.39
C VAL A 117 -16.67 8.31 7.48
N SER A 118 -16.98 7.02 7.56
CA SER A 118 -16.00 5.94 7.49
C SER A 118 -15.85 5.46 6.05
N LEU A 119 -14.61 5.27 5.62
CA LEU A 119 -14.25 4.70 4.34
C LEU A 119 -13.72 3.29 4.56
N SER A 120 -14.34 2.30 3.92
CA SER A 120 -13.90 0.91 3.97
C SER A 120 -13.55 0.42 2.56
N LEU A 121 -12.41 -0.25 2.44
CA LEU A 121 -11.99 -0.91 1.20
C LEU A 121 -12.66 -2.28 1.12
N VAL A 122 -13.30 -2.59 0.01
CA VAL A 122 -13.98 -3.87 -0.21
C VAL A 122 -13.51 -4.51 -1.51
N GLY A 123 -13.49 -5.83 -1.54
CA GLY A 123 -13.11 -6.62 -2.72
C GLY A 123 -12.08 -7.70 -2.40
N GLY A 124 -11.60 -8.35 -3.46
CA GLY A 124 -10.54 -9.35 -3.36
C GLY A 124 -9.18 -8.72 -3.02
N PRO A 125 -8.16 -9.55 -2.74
CA PRO A 125 -6.86 -9.10 -2.23
C PRO A 125 -6.17 -8.06 -3.14
N VAL A 126 -6.27 -8.22 -4.46
CA VAL A 126 -5.74 -7.24 -5.42
C VAL A 126 -6.46 -5.89 -5.31
N GLY A 127 -7.79 -5.89 -5.35
CA GLY A 127 -8.60 -4.66 -5.32
C GLY A 127 -8.44 -3.91 -4.00
N TRP A 128 -8.33 -4.65 -2.90
CA TRP A 128 -8.00 -4.07 -1.60
C TRP A 128 -6.63 -3.37 -1.62
N LEU A 129 -5.60 -4.04 -2.14
CA LEU A 129 -4.24 -3.47 -2.17
C LEU A 129 -4.15 -2.24 -3.08
N VAL A 130 -4.84 -2.25 -4.23
CA VAL A 130 -5.01 -1.07 -5.09
C VAL A 130 -5.61 0.09 -4.29
N GLY A 131 -6.72 -0.16 -3.59
CA GLY A 131 -7.42 0.85 -2.80
C GLY A 131 -6.58 1.41 -1.65
N ALA A 132 -5.83 0.54 -0.97
CA ALA A 132 -4.92 0.93 0.12
C ALA A 132 -3.80 1.83 -0.41
N VAL A 133 -3.11 1.42 -1.49
CA VAL A 133 -2.06 2.23 -2.13
C VAL A 133 -2.59 3.60 -2.55
N VAL A 134 -3.70 3.65 -3.26
CA VAL A 134 -4.31 4.92 -3.72
C VAL A 134 -4.67 5.80 -2.52
N GLY A 135 -5.28 5.22 -1.48
CA GLY A 135 -5.64 5.93 -0.26
C GLY A 135 -4.45 6.58 0.44
N GLU A 136 -3.36 5.85 0.63
CA GLU A 136 -2.16 6.39 1.29
C GLU A 136 -1.45 7.46 0.46
N VAL A 137 -1.36 7.28 -0.86
CA VAL A 137 -0.80 8.29 -1.76
C VAL A 137 -1.63 9.58 -1.72
N LEU A 138 -2.96 9.48 -1.67
CA LEU A 138 -3.84 10.65 -1.58
C LEU A 138 -3.69 11.37 -0.22
N ARG A 139 -3.65 10.63 0.90
CA ARG A 139 -3.45 11.22 2.24
C ARG A 139 -2.11 11.96 2.34
N ALA A 140 -1.04 11.39 1.79
CA ALA A 140 0.27 12.05 1.77
C ALA A 140 0.24 13.36 0.96
N ARG A 141 -0.50 13.38 -0.15
CA ARG A 141 -0.67 14.58 -0.98
C ARG A 141 -1.48 15.66 -0.26
N THR A 142 -2.58 15.31 0.42
CA THR A 142 -3.41 16.30 1.12
C THR A 142 -2.72 16.86 2.37
N ALA A 143 -1.95 16.05 3.10
CA ALA A 143 -1.13 16.52 4.22
C ALA A 143 -0.08 17.56 3.77
N ARG A 144 0.50 17.39 2.58
CA ARG A 144 1.47 18.34 2.00
C ARG A 144 0.84 19.68 1.60
N VAL A 145 -0.43 19.68 1.17
CA VAL A 145 -1.15 20.92 0.84
C VAL A 145 -1.47 21.71 2.11
N ALA A 146 -1.82 21.04 3.21
CA ALA A 146 -2.13 21.69 4.48
C ALA A 146 -0.93 22.40 5.13
N THR A 147 0.29 21.93 4.90
CA THR A 147 1.52 22.57 5.42
C THR A 147 2.02 23.74 4.57
N THR A 148 1.39 24.01 3.40
CA THR A 148 1.77 25.08 2.47
C THR A 148 0.70 26.20 2.45
N GLY A 149 0.10 26.51 3.60
CA GLY A 149 -0.80 27.67 3.75
C GLY A 149 -0.07 29.02 3.62
N PRO A 150 -0.76 30.11 3.24
CA PRO A 150 -0.13 31.40 2.95
C PRO A 150 0.60 31.91 4.19
N GLY A 151 1.89 32.22 4.03
CA GLY A 151 2.70 32.84 5.07
C GLY A 151 2.09 34.15 5.58
N PRO A 152 2.41 34.58 6.81
CA PRO A 152 1.84 35.79 7.40
C PRO A 152 2.07 36.97 6.46
N SER A 153 0.99 37.71 6.16
CA SER A 153 1.08 38.93 5.36
C SER A 153 2.06 39.90 6.02
N PRO A 154 3.02 40.48 5.29
CA PRO A 154 3.82 41.56 5.83
C PRO A 154 2.90 42.75 6.10
N GLY A 155 2.94 43.24 7.33
CA GLY A 155 2.22 44.44 7.77
C GLY A 155 2.84 45.73 7.24
#